data_AF-A0A9D0KIC1-F1
#
_entry.id   AF-A0A9D0KIC1-F1
#
_cell.length_a   1.000
_cell.length_b   1.000
_cell.length_c   1.000
_cell.angle_alpha   90.00
_cell.angle_beta   90.00
_cell.angle_gamma   90.00
#
_symmetry.space_group_name_H-M   'P 1'
#
loop_
_entity.id
_entity.type
_entity.pdbx_description
1 polymer ?
#
loop_
_entity_poly.entity_id
_entity_poly.type
_entity_poly.pdbx_seq_one_letter_code
_entity_poly.pdbx_strand_id
1 'polypeptide(L)' 'MLRVLVLVPYYGGSHRAWAEGYVRASRHEVSLVTLPARFWKWRMQGGAVTLATEV' A
#
# COMPACT_ATOMS: atom_id res chain seq x y z
N MET A 1 -4.98 -14.16 -15.73
CA MET A 1 -4.22 -13.72 -14.54
C MET A 1 -3.77 -12.28 -14.76
N LEU A 2 -3.76 -11.42 -13.75
CA LEU A 2 -3.35 -10.01 -13.89
C LEU A 2 -2.26 -9.68 -12.88
N ARG A 3 -1.52 -8.61 -13.13
CA ARG A 3 -0.55 -8.01 -12.20
C ARG A 3 -1.17 -6.74 -11.63
N VAL A 4 -1.28 -6.66 -10.32
CA VAL A 4 -1.92 -5.56 -9.59
C VAL A 4 -0.90 -4.94 -8.64
N LEU A 5 -0.67 -3.64 -8.77
CA LEU A 5 0.14 -2.87 -7.84
C LEU A 5 -0.79 -2.12 -6.88
N VAL A 6 -0.63 -2.35 -5.57
CA VAL A 6 -1.39 -1.64 -4.53
C VAL A 6 -0.46 -0.67 -3.82
N LEU A 7 -0.84 0.60 -3.82
CA LEU A 7 -0.12 1.66 -3.14
C LEU A 7 -0.74 1.93 -1.76
N VAL A 8 0.07 1.83 -0.70
CA VAL A 8 -0.39 2.05 0.68
C VAL A 8 0.48 3.13 1.36
N PRO A 9 0.04 4.41 1.33
CA PRO A 9 0.83 5.50 1.90
C PRO A 9 0.95 5.46 3.43
N TYR A 10 0.16 4.61 4.09
CA TYR A 10 0.20 4.41 5.54
C TYR A 10 0.02 2.92 5.87
N TYR A 11 1.14 2.22 6.04
CA TYR A 11 1.16 0.77 6.22
C TYR A 11 1.21 0.36 7.70
N GLY A 12 0.05 0.33 8.33
CA GLY A 12 -0.13 -0.09 9.72
C GLY A 12 -1.59 -0.36 10.03
N GLY A 13 -1.87 -0.97 11.19
CA GLY A 13 -3.23 -1.28 11.64
C GLY A 13 -4.09 -1.93 10.55
N SER A 14 -5.30 -1.40 10.36
CA SER A 14 -6.27 -1.90 9.38
C SER A 14 -5.79 -1.82 7.93
N HIS A 15 -4.97 -0.82 7.56
CA HIS A 15 -4.44 -0.69 6.20
C HIS A 15 -3.50 -1.83 5.85
N ARG A 16 -2.62 -2.19 6.80
CA ARG A 16 -1.74 -3.35 6.67
C ARG A 16 -2.54 -4.65 6.61
N ALA A 17 -3.48 -4.83 7.54
CA ALA A 17 -4.30 -6.03 7.59
C ALA A 17 -5.08 -6.26 6.29
N TRP A 18 -5.66 -5.20 5.72
CA TRP A 18 -6.34 -5.24 4.44
C TRP A 18 -5.38 -5.56 3.28
N ALA A 19 -4.26 -4.86 3.16
CA ALA A 19 -3.33 -5.04 2.04
C ALA A 19 -2.73 -6.46 2.01
N GLU A 20 -2.28 -6.97 3.16
CA GLU A 20 -1.79 -8.34 3.25
C GLU A 20 -2.92 -9.37 3.04
N GLY A 21 -4.13 -9.07 3.52
CA GLY A 21 -5.31 -9.90 3.27
C GLY A 21 -5.64 -10.00 1.78
N TYR A 22 -5.58 -8.88 1.06
CA TYR A 22 -5.81 -8.85 -0.38
C TYR A 22 -4.76 -9.64 -1.15
N VAL A 23 -3.48 -9.50 -0.80
CA VAL A 23 -2.40 -10.32 -1.39
C VAL A 23 -2.67 -11.81 -1.18
N ARG A 24 -3.03 -12.22 0.04
CA ARG A 24 -3.28 -13.64 0.37
C ARG A 24 -4.53 -14.22 -0.30
N ALA A 25 -5.57 -13.42 -0.48
CA ALA A 25 -6.87 -13.89 -0.98
C ALA A 25 -7.05 -13.71 -2.50
N SER A 26 -6.15 -12.98 -3.15
CA SER A 26 -6.26 -12.70 -4.58
C SER A 26 -5.83 -13.88 -5.44
N ARG A 27 -6.54 -14.07 -6.57
CA ARG A 27 -6.13 -14.95 -7.67
C ARG A 27 -5.16 -14.28 -8.66
N HIS A 28 -4.83 -13.01 -8.41
CA HIS A 28 -3.94 -12.19 -9.24
C HIS A 28 -2.56 -12.06 -8.56
N GLU A 29 -1.53 -11.73 -9.33
CA GLU A 29 -0.22 -11.37 -8.76
C GLU A 29 -0.35 -9.96 -8.19
N VAL A 30 -0.28 -9.84 -6.85
CA VAL A 30 -0.44 -8.56 -6.15
C VAL A 30 0.90 -8.18 -5.52
N SER A 31 1.41 -7.00 -5.88
CA SER A 31 2.58 -6.39 -5.25
C SER A 31 2.17 -5.16 -4.45
N LEU A 32 2.85 -4.92 -3.34
CA LEU A 32 2.60 -3.78 -2.46
C LEU A 32 3.77 -2.81 -2.50
N VAL A 33 3.48 -1.53 -2.71
CA VAL A 33 4.40 -0.42 -2.44
C VAL A 33 3.85 0.35 -1.26
N THR A 34 4.65 0.47 -0.21
CA THR A 34 4.14 0.86 1.11
C THR A 34 5.04 1.87 1.78
N LEU A 35 4.44 2.70 2.64
CA LEU A 35 5.17 3.66 3.46
C LEU A 35 4.88 3.39 4.94
N PRO A 36 5.86 3.59 5.85
CA PRO A 36 5.66 3.34 7.27
C PRO A 36 4.46 4.12 7.84
N ALA A 37 3.71 3.49 8.75
CA ALA A 37 2.58 4.07 9.46
C ALA A 37 3.00 5.16 10.47
N ARG A 38 3.39 6.31 9.93
CA ARG A 38 3.71 7.54 10.67
C ARG A 38 3.17 8.75 9.91
N PHE A 39 2.93 9.84 10.62
CA PHE A 39 2.45 11.10 10.04
C PHE A 39 1.16 10.94 9.20
N TRP A 40 0.14 10.27 9.76
CA TRP A 40 -1.11 9.92 9.07
C TRP A 40 -1.66 10.99 8.13
N LYS A 41 -1.93 12.21 8.65
CA LYS A 41 -2.51 13.31 7.85
C LYS A 41 -1.64 13.65 6.65
N TRP A 42 -0.32 13.78 6.86
CA TRP A 42 0.66 14.03 5.81
C TRP A 42 0.74 12.89 4.79
N ARG A 43 0.72 11.63 5.23
CA ARG A 43 0.76 10.47 4.32
C ARG A 43 -0.48 10.38 3.45
N MET A 44 -1.67 10.68 3.99
CA MET A 44 -2.90 10.64 3.20
C MET A 44 -3.02 11.76 2.18
N GLN A 45 -2.41 12.93 2.44
CA GLN A 45 -2.51 14.10 1.56
C GLN A 45 -1.30 14.24 0.60
N GLY A 46 -0.10 13.90 1.04
CA GLY A 46 1.15 14.11 0.30
C GLY A 46 1.98 12.85 0.07
N GLY A 47 1.55 11.68 0.56
CA GLY A 47 2.32 10.43 0.46
C GLY A 47 2.57 9.97 -0.98
N ALA A 48 1.77 10.42 -1.95
CA ALA A 48 1.90 10.05 -3.36
C ALA A 48 3.28 10.44 -3.95
N VAL A 49 3.85 11.56 -3.54
CA VAL A 49 5.17 12.01 -4.04
C VAL A 49 6.27 11.05 -3.57
N THR A 50 6.23 10.59 -2.32
CA THR A 50 7.17 9.57 -1.84
C THR A 50 6.88 8.21 -2.47
N LEU A 51 5.62 7.83 -2.66
CA LEU A 51 5.31 6.56 -3.33
C LEU A 51 5.84 6.52 -4.77
N ALA A 52 5.82 7.64 -5.48
CA ALA A 52 6.32 7.73 -6.85
C ALA A 52 7.82 7.41 -6.98
N THR A 53 8.60 7.49 -5.89
CA THR A 53 10.03 7.10 -5.88
C THR A 53 10.24 5.61 -5.63
N GLU A 54 9.19 4.86 -5.33
CA GLU A 54 9.23 3.45 -4.93
C GLU A 54 8.60 2.51 -5.98
N VAL A 55 8.19 3.04 -7.14
CA VAL A 55 7.55 2.30 -8.24
C VAL A 55 8.51 2.11 -9.40
#